data_AF-A0A0N8W637-F1
#
_entry.id   AF-A0A0N8W637-F1
#
_cell.length_a   1.000
_cell.length_b   1.000
_cell.length_c   1.000
_cell.angle_alpha   90.00
_cell.angle_beta   90.00
_cell.angle_gamma   90.00
#
_symmetry.space_group_name_H-M   'P 1'
#
loop_
_entity.id
_entity.type
_entity.pdbx_description
1 polymer ?
#
loop_
_entity_poly.entity_id
_entity_poly.type
_entity_poly.pdbx_seq_one_letter_code
_entity_poly.pdbx_strand_id
1 'polypeptide(L)'
;MKFLKLLLLIFIPLSTFAQTSGTGCRVEDKVYTDYLGDASPYHPSNPSKKFYGTNHYIPIYYGSGHNQYQGYRCGYINIYPASSYWNGSENVPIPAENEITSSASGACVISTSLGGSVIREGDYVSFTYNKPGKCSVTPPAELPLDDYIWVALIAAGGLGFYFMRKYSLA
;
A
#
# COMPACT_ATOMS: atom_id res chain seq x y z
N MET A 1 -4.35 -32.95 22.06
CA MET A 1 -3.67 -32.32 20.90
C MET A 1 -4.57 -32.06 19.68
N LYS A 2 -5.91 -32.22 19.75
CA LYS A 2 -6.82 -31.96 18.61
C LYS A 2 -7.37 -30.52 18.56
N PHE A 3 -7.37 -29.78 19.67
CA PHE A 3 -7.85 -28.39 19.75
C PHE A 3 -6.86 -27.32 19.25
N LEU A 4 -5.56 -27.64 19.16
CA LEU A 4 -4.53 -26.70 18.69
C LEU A 4 -4.67 -26.41 17.17
N LYS A 5 -5.24 -27.34 16.41
CA LYS A 5 -5.46 -27.16 14.96
C LYS A 5 -6.64 -26.26 14.62
N LEU A 6 -7.59 -26.08 15.55
CA LEU A 6 -8.75 -25.20 15.35
C LEU A 6 -8.39 -23.72 15.64
N LEU A 7 -7.49 -23.47 16.60
CA LEU A 7 -7.04 -22.12 16.96
C LEU A 7 -6.17 -21.46 15.86
N LEU A 8 -5.42 -22.26 15.11
CA LEU A 8 -4.56 -21.76 14.02
C LEU A 8 -5.36 -21.33 12.78
N LEU A 9 -6.65 -21.68 12.69
CA LEU A 9 -7.53 -21.41 11.56
C LEU A 9 -8.31 -20.08 11.69
N ILE A 10 -8.20 -19.39 12.83
CA ILE A 10 -8.86 -18.10 13.09
C ILE A 10 -7.97 -16.89 12.70
N PHE A 11 -6.68 -17.11 12.46
CA PHE A 11 -5.78 -16.11 11.87
C PHE A 11 -5.81 -16.19 10.34
N ILE A 12 -7.00 -16.16 9.73
CA ILE A 12 -7.09 -15.79 8.31
C ILE A 12 -6.83 -14.29 8.28
N PRO A 13 -5.71 -13.81 7.72
CA PRO A 13 -5.47 -12.37 7.64
C PRO A 13 -6.53 -11.78 6.69
N LEU A 14 -7.54 -11.14 7.27
CA LEU A 14 -8.30 -10.11 6.58
C LEU A 14 -7.27 -9.15 6.03
N SER A 15 -7.11 -9.15 4.71
CA SER A 15 -6.07 -8.40 4.01
C SER A 15 -6.43 -6.91 4.08
N THR A 16 -6.14 -6.27 5.20
CA THR A 16 -6.29 -4.83 5.34
C THR A 16 -5.16 -4.19 4.55
N PHE A 17 -5.50 -3.58 3.43
CA PHE A 17 -4.57 -2.68 2.74
C PHE A 17 -4.41 -1.44 3.62
N ALA A 18 -3.35 -1.42 4.43
CA ALA A 18 -2.98 -0.23 5.17
C ALA A 18 -2.56 0.87 4.19
N GLN A 19 -2.92 2.12 4.53
CA GLN A 19 -2.45 3.29 3.78
C GLN A 19 -0.93 3.28 3.75
N THR A 20 -0.38 3.39 2.56
CA THR A 20 1.06 3.38 2.33
C THR A 20 1.45 4.66 1.63
N SER A 21 2.47 5.34 2.15
CA SER A 21 3.04 6.54 1.56
C SER A 21 4.52 6.32 1.27
N GLY A 22 5.02 6.91 0.20
CA GLY A 22 6.41 6.73 -0.17
C GLY A 22 6.85 7.70 -1.25
N THR A 23 8.07 7.48 -1.72
CA THR A 23 8.64 8.17 -2.87
C THR A 23 9.14 7.16 -3.89
N GLY A 24 9.16 7.53 -5.16
CA GLY A 24 9.54 6.63 -6.22
C GLY A 24 9.85 7.34 -7.53
N CYS A 25 10.22 6.56 -8.53
CA CYS A 25 10.39 7.05 -9.89
C CYS A 25 9.17 6.70 -10.74
N ARG A 26 8.41 7.71 -11.14
CA ARG A 26 7.29 7.55 -12.05
C ARG A 26 7.80 7.46 -13.48
N VAL A 27 7.46 6.35 -14.11
CA VAL A 27 7.76 6.09 -15.51
C VAL A 27 6.49 5.51 -16.13
N GLU A 28 5.92 6.22 -17.11
CA GLU A 28 4.64 5.86 -17.75
C GLU A 28 3.49 5.69 -16.74
N ASP A 29 2.96 4.47 -16.62
CA ASP A 29 1.84 4.07 -15.78
C ASP A 29 2.29 3.39 -14.47
N LYS A 30 3.56 3.54 -14.07
CA LYS A 30 4.13 2.87 -12.91
C LYS A 30 4.98 3.80 -12.07
N VAL A 31 5.05 3.53 -10.78
CA VAL A 31 6.00 4.14 -9.85
C VAL A 31 6.92 3.06 -9.29
N TYR A 32 8.20 3.12 -9.64
CA TYR A 32 9.23 2.22 -9.15
C TYR A 32 9.71 2.67 -7.77
N THR A 33 9.76 1.75 -6.81
CA THR A 33 9.98 2.09 -5.38
C THR A 33 11.28 1.55 -4.80
N ASP A 34 11.99 0.70 -5.54
CA ASP A 34 13.24 0.07 -5.10
C ASP A 34 14.41 1.06 -5.23
N TYR A 35 14.73 1.82 -4.19
CA TYR A 35 15.75 2.85 -4.28
C TYR A 35 17.17 2.25 -4.28
N LEU A 36 17.94 2.52 -5.33
CA LEU A 36 19.30 2.01 -5.49
C LEU A 36 20.38 3.00 -5.02
N GLY A 37 20.08 4.30 -5.01
CA GLY A 37 21.03 5.37 -4.66
C GLY A 37 20.97 6.58 -5.59
N ASP A 38 21.85 7.56 -5.35
CA ASP A 38 22.03 8.75 -6.18
C ASP A 38 23.32 8.60 -6.99
N ALA A 39 23.27 8.81 -8.31
CA ALA A 39 24.45 8.78 -9.18
C ALA A 39 24.29 9.68 -10.41
N SER A 40 25.40 10.08 -11.02
CA SER A 40 25.39 10.79 -12.30
C SER A 40 25.27 9.77 -13.45
N PRO A 41 24.19 9.80 -14.25
CA PRO A 41 24.02 8.86 -15.35
C PRO A 41 25.04 9.14 -16.46
N TYR A 42 25.62 8.09 -17.03
CA TYR A 42 26.58 8.09 -18.15
C TYR A 42 27.94 8.77 -17.92
N HIS A 43 27.97 9.94 -17.27
CA HIS A 43 29.18 10.74 -17.06
C HIS A 43 29.09 11.53 -15.74
N PRO A 44 30.18 11.65 -14.96
CA PRO A 44 30.19 12.34 -13.66
C PRO A 44 29.87 13.85 -13.72
N SER A 45 29.92 14.47 -14.90
CA SER A 45 29.52 15.88 -15.08
C SER A 45 28.01 16.08 -15.18
N ASN A 46 27.24 15.01 -15.37
CA ASN A 46 25.78 15.10 -15.43
C ASN A 46 25.21 15.31 -14.02
N PRO A 47 24.07 16.01 -13.89
CA PRO A 47 23.42 16.17 -12.60
C PRO A 47 23.10 14.78 -12.02
N SER A 48 23.34 14.64 -10.72
CA SER A 48 23.00 13.42 -10.00
C SER A 48 21.49 13.16 -10.10
N LYS A 49 21.12 11.93 -10.43
CA LYS A 49 19.74 11.47 -10.49
C LYS A 49 19.52 10.34 -9.48
N LYS A 50 18.27 10.18 -9.05
CA LYS A 50 17.84 9.06 -8.20
C LYS A 50 17.68 7.80 -9.03
N PHE A 51 18.41 6.74 -8.70
CA PHE A 51 18.31 5.44 -9.36
C PHE A 51 17.30 4.56 -8.63
N TYR A 52 16.39 3.96 -9.41
CA TYR A 52 15.41 3.00 -8.93
C TYR A 52 15.50 1.66 -9.68
N GLY A 53 15.33 0.57 -8.95
CA GLY A 53 15.30 -0.80 -9.46
C GLY A 53 14.01 -1.10 -10.18
N THR A 54 14.07 -2.00 -11.16
CA THR A 54 12.91 -2.41 -11.96
C THR A 54 12.03 -3.49 -11.31
N ASN A 55 12.46 -4.05 -10.18
CA ASN A 55 11.85 -5.23 -9.58
C ASN A 55 10.53 -4.93 -8.86
N HIS A 56 10.43 -3.78 -8.20
CA HIS A 56 9.26 -3.38 -7.42
C HIS A 56 8.67 -2.09 -7.97
N TYR A 57 7.40 -2.16 -8.35
CA TYR A 57 6.64 -1.01 -8.82
C TYR A 57 5.20 -1.07 -8.34
N ILE A 58 4.59 0.11 -8.23
CA ILE A 58 3.18 0.29 -7.96
C ILE A 58 2.51 0.79 -9.26
N PRO A 59 1.49 0.11 -9.77
CA PRO A 59 0.77 0.57 -10.96
C PRO A 59 -0.07 1.81 -10.67
N ILE A 60 -0.20 2.69 -11.65
CA ILE A 60 -1.06 3.87 -11.64
C ILE A 60 -2.35 3.53 -12.35
N TYR A 61 -3.48 3.75 -11.68
CA TYR A 61 -4.80 3.65 -12.28
C TYR A 61 -5.28 5.04 -12.71
N TYR A 62 -5.23 5.27 -14.01
CA TYR A 62 -5.85 6.44 -14.64
C TYR A 62 -7.34 6.15 -14.90
N GLY A 63 -8.19 6.45 -13.93
CA GLY A 63 -9.63 6.25 -14.04
C GLY A 63 -10.24 7.09 -15.17
N SER A 64 -11.21 6.54 -15.90
CA SER A 64 -11.83 7.18 -17.07
C SER A 64 -13.32 7.40 -16.91
N GLY A 65 -13.76 8.05 -15.82
CA GLY A 65 -15.10 8.66 -15.69
C GLY A 65 -16.38 7.81 -15.92
N HIS A 66 -16.28 6.54 -16.29
CA HIS A 66 -17.37 5.71 -16.80
C HIS A 66 -17.45 4.31 -16.15
N ASN A 67 -16.65 4.02 -15.12
CA ASN A 67 -16.82 2.77 -14.39
C ASN A 67 -17.71 2.97 -13.16
N GLN A 68 -18.95 2.55 -13.37
CA GLN A 68 -20.18 2.47 -12.58
C GLN A 68 -20.02 2.01 -11.10
N TYR A 69 -18.83 1.55 -10.69
CA TYR A 69 -18.51 1.04 -9.34
C TYR A 69 -17.03 1.19 -8.90
N GLN A 70 -16.16 1.92 -9.62
CA GLN A 70 -14.71 1.69 -9.54
C GLN A 70 -13.82 2.94 -9.56
N GLY A 71 -14.22 4.02 -8.87
CA GLY A 71 -13.35 5.19 -8.76
C GLY A 71 -11.99 4.82 -8.18
N TYR A 72 -11.98 4.06 -7.09
CA TYR A 72 -10.77 3.76 -6.35
C TYR A 72 -10.36 2.28 -6.49
N ARG A 73 -9.09 2.01 -6.82
CA ARG A 73 -8.50 0.66 -6.83
C ARG A 73 -7.44 0.52 -5.76
N CYS A 74 -7.61 -0.46 -4.89
CA CYS A 74 -6.62 -0.84 -3.89
C CYS A 74 -5.43 -1.56 -4.53
N GLY A 75 -4.24 -1.26 -4.04
CA GLY A 75 -2.98 -1.70 -4.65
C GLY A 75 -2.50 -0.83 -5.81
N TYR A 76 -3.23 0.23 -6.17
CA TYR A 76 -2.89 1.16 -7.25
C TYR A 76 -2.75 2.58 -6.70
N ILE A 77 -1.92 3.39 -7.36
CA ILE A 77 -1.93 4.85 -7.22
C ILE A 77 -3.05 5.39 -8.12
N ASN A 78 -4.06 6.00 -7.53
CA ASN A 78 -5.27 6.45 -8.21
C ASN A 78 -5.11 7.89 -8.68
N ILE A 79 -5.29 8.13 -9.99
CA ILE A 79 -5.24 9.46 -10.60
C ILE A 79 -6.37 9.61 -11.60
N TYR A 80 -7.38 10.42 -11.29
CA TYR A 80 -8.48 10.69 -12.22
C TYR A 80 -9.16 12.04 -11.93
N PRO A 81 -9.69 12.71 -12.98
CA PRO A 81 -10.47 13.93 -12.80
C PRO A 81 -11.83 13.63 -12.16
N ALA A 82 -12.51 14.68 -11.69
CA ALA A 82 -13.89 14.57 -11.22
C ALA A 82 -14.81 14.13 -12.38
N SER A 83 -15.79 13.28 -12.08
CA SER A 83 -16.76 12.78 -13.06
C SER A 83 -18.12 12.51 -12.39
N SER A 84 -19.04 11.86 -13.10
CA SER A 84 -20.31 11.39 -12.54
C SER A 84 -20.79 10.13 -13.27
N TYR A 85 -21.67 9.36 -12.65
CA TYR A 85 -22.34 8.23 -13.29
C TYR A 85 -23.85 8.31 -13.09
N TRP A 86 -24.61 7.83 -14.07
CA TRP A 86 -26.06 7.71 -13.98
C TRP A 86 -26.42 6.42 -13.24
N ASN A 87 -27.13 6.51 -12.11
CA ASN A 87 -27.55 5.33 -11.33
C ASN A 87 -28.94 4.80 -11.73
N GLY A 88 -29.56 5.36 -12.77
CA GLY A 88 -30.95 5.06 -13.15
C GLY A 88 -31.95 6.15 -12.76
N SER A 89 -31.61 6.99 -11.77
CA SER A 89 -32.48 8.04 -11.22
C SER A 89 -31.84 9.42 -11.22
N GLU A 90 -30.53 9.49 -10.99
CA GLU A 90 -29.77 10.74 -10.93
C GLU A 90 -28.31 10.54 -11.36
N ASN A 91 -27.63 11.66 -11.64
CA ASN A 91 -26.19 11.67 -11.83
C ASN A 91 -25.50 11.75 -10.46
N VAL A 92 -24.86 10.65 -10.06
CA VAL A 92 -24.08 10.57 -8.83
C VAL A 92 -22.65 11.09 -9.10
N PRO A 93 -22.19 12.14 -8.41
CA PRO A 93 -20.86 12.68 -8.63
C PRO A 93 -19.76 11.75 -8.08
N ILE A 94 -18.63 11.70 -8.79
CA ILE A 94 -17.39 11.03 -8.38
C ILE A 94 -16.33 12.14 -8.22
N PRO A 95 -15.80 12.39 -7.02
CA PRO A 95 -14.78 13.41 -6.81
C PRO A 95 -13.48 13.04 -7.52
N ALA A 96 -12.71 14.05 -7.94
CA ALA A 96 -11.36 13.85 -8.46
C ALA A 96 -10.47 13.16 -7.41
N GLU A 97 -9.48 12.42 -7.89
CA GLU A 97 -8.49 11.76 -7.03
C GLU A 97 -7.10 11.94 -7.62
N ASN A 98 -6.14 12.31 -6.78
CA ASN A 98 -4.74 12.36 -7.17
C ASN A 98 -3.88 11.91 -5.99
N GLU A 99 -3.36 10.71 -6.12
CA GLU A 99 -2.52 10.06 -5.11
C GLU A 99 -1.04 10.38 -5.26
N ILE A 100 -0.65 11.15 -6.28
CA ILE A 100 0.67 11.76 -6.40
C ILE A 100 0.63 13.14 -5.72
N THR A 101 1.37 13.29 -4.62
CA THR A 101 1.37 14.49 -3.79
C THR A 101 2.44 15.49 -4.20
N SER A 102 3.52 15.04 -4.83
CA SER A 102 4.53 15.91 -5.44
C SER A 102 5.19 15.22 -6.63
N SER A 103 5.72 16.02 -7.56
CA SER A 103 6.45 15.55 -8.73
C SER A 103 7.61 16.49 -9.07
N ALA A 104 8.78 15.93 -9.37
CA ALA A 104 9.95 16.65 -9.85
C ALA A 104 10.41 16.01 -11.17
N SER A 105 10.33 16.77 -12.26
CA SER A 105 10.52 16.20 -13.59
C SER A 105 11.96 15.84 -13.91
N GLY A 106 12.16 14.66 -14.51
CA GLY A 106 13.48 14.19 -14.95
C GLY A 106 14.49 13.94 -13.82
N ALA A 107 14.04 13.92 -12.56
CA ALA A 107 14.88 13.81 -11.38
C ALA A 107 15.26 12.36 -11.01
N CYS A 108 14.72 11.36 -11.71
CA CYS A 108 15.01 9.96 -11.46
C CYS A 108 15.17 9.14 -12.74
N VAL A 109 15.75 7.96 -12.58
CA VAL A 109 15.95 6.97 -13.64
C VAL A 109 15.70 5.57 -13.10
N ILE A 110 15.28 4.66 -13.99
CA ILE A 110 15.21 3.24 -13.69
C ILE A 110 16.39 2.47 -14.30
N SER A 111 16.95 1.55 -13.52
CA SER A 111 18.13 0.74 -13.88
C SER A 111 18.07 -0.60 -13.15
N THR A 112 18.84 -1.59 -13.61
CA THR A 112 19.01 -2.86 -12.89
C THR A 112 20.00 -2.76 -11.73
N SER A 113 20.87 -1.74 -11.73
CA SER A 113 21.87 -1.50 -10.69
C SER A 113 22.20 -0.01 -10.55
N LEU A 114 22.77 0.37 -9.39
CA LEU A 114 23.25 1.73 -9.14
C LEU A 114 24.37 2.10 -10.12
N GLY A 115 24.22 3.20 -10.85
CA GLY A 115 25.19 3.64 -11.87
C GLY A 115 25.23 2.78 -13.14
N GLY A 116 24.33 1.79 -13.26
CA GLY A 116 24.17 0.98 -14.47
C GLY A 116 23.56 1.76 -15.64
N SER A 117 23.39 1.08 -16.77
CA SER A 117 22.73 1.64 -17.94
C SER A 117 21.30 2.08 -17.61
N VAL A 118 21.00 3.35 -17.87
CA VAL A 118 19.64 3.88 -17.71
C VAL A 118 18.73 3.22 -18.72
N ILE A 119 17.68 2.55 -18.22
CA ILE A 119 16.64 1.96 -19.06
C ILE A 119 15.68 3.05 -19.51
N ARG A 120 15.28 3.92 -18.57
CA ARG A 120 14.38 5.04 -18.84
C ARG A 120 14.50 6.12 -17.77
N GLU A 121 14.28 7.36 -18.18
CA GLU A 121 14.14 8.50 -17.26
C GLU A 121 12.68 8.68 -16.83
N GLY A 122 12.50 9.22 -15.64
CA GLY A 122 11.17 9.46 -15.08
C GLY A 122 11.11 10.68 -14.19
N ASP A 123 9.93 10.89 -13.62
CA ASP A 123 9.67 11.96 -12.67
C ASP A 123 9.79 11.40 -11.25
N TYR A 124 10.55 12.08 -10.38
CA TYR A 124 10.59 11.72 -8.97
C TYR A 124 9.29 12.16 -8.31
N VAL A 125 8.55 11.21 -7.73
CA VAL A 125 7.23 11.48 -7.17
C VAL A 125 7.12 11.05 -5.73
N SER A 126 6.37 11.82 -4.94
CA SER A 126 5.82 11.37 -3.67
C SER A 126 4.39 10.89 -3.89
N PHE A 127 4.00 9.80 -3.24
CA PHE A 127 2.68 9.21 -3.41
C PHE A 127 2.10 8.71 -2.09
N THR A 128 0.78 8.59 -2.06
CA THR A 128 0.04 7.85 -1.02
C THR A 128 -1.03 7.01 -1.67
N TYR A 129 -1.11 5.72 -1.32
CA TYR A 129 -2.13 4.82 -1.84
C TYR A 129 -2.71 3.94 -0.73
N ASN A 130 -3.75 3.19 -1.05
CA ASN A 130 -4.59 2.42 -0.11
C ASN A 130 -5.29 3.26 0.97
N LYS A 131 -6.03 4.30 0.58
CA LYS A 131 -6.79 5.14 1.52
C LYS A 131 -7.69 4.32 2.47
N PRO A 132 -7.57 4.53 3.79
CA PRO A 132 -8.39 3.86 4.78
C PRO A 132 -9.82 4.42 4.66
N GLY A 133 -10.79 3.56 4.33
CA GLY A 133 -12.16 3.95 3.99
C GLY A 133 -12.53 3.79 2.51
N LYS A 134 -11.54 3.65 1.61
CA LYS A 134 -11.78 3.23 0.21
C LYS A 134 -11.32 1.79 -0.04
N CYS A 135 -10.37 1.29 0.75
CA CYS A 135 -9.88 -0.09 0.67
C CYS A 135 -10.45 -1.07 1.68
N SER A 136 -11.31 -0.60 2.57
CA SER A 136 -12.02 -1.47 3.50
C SER A 136 -13.19 -2.10 2.76
N VAL A 137 -12.96 -3.25 2.13
CA VAL A 137 -14.01 -4.13 1.57
C VAL A 137 -14.69 -4.88 2.70
N THR A 138 -15.36 -4.14 3.58
CA THR A 138 -16.43 -4.52 4.52
C THR A 138 -16.81 -3.22 5.26
N PRO A 139 -18.03 -3.06 5.81
CA PRO A 139 -18.26 -2.01 6.81
C PRO A 139 -17.10 -2.04 7.79
N PRO A 140 -16.70 -0.92 8.44
CA PRO A 140 -15.75 -1.04 9.53
C PRO A 140 -16.29 -2.15 10.42
N ALA A 141 -15.61 -3.29 10.40
CA ALA A 141 -15.61 -4.12 11.56
C ALA A 141 -14.84 -3.20 12.52
N GLU A 142 -15.57 -2.32 13.19
CA GLU A 142 -15.56 -2.32 14.64
C GLU A 142 -15.61 -3.81 15.02
N LEU A 143 -14.48 -4.51 14.89
CA LEU A 143 -14.13 -5.52 15.83
C LEU A 143 -13.71 -4.64 16.99
N PRO A 144 -14.59 -4.41 17.97
CA PRO A 144 -14.19 -3.83 19.23
C PRO A 144 -13.08 -4.72 19.77
N LEU A 145 -11.83 -4.36 19.46
CA LEU A 145 -10.65 -4.96 20.07
C LEU A 145 -10.79 -4.83 21.60
N ASP A 146 -11.52 -3.79 22.03
CA ASP A 146 -11.96 -3.52 23.39
C ASP A 146 -12.98 -4.56 23.93
N ASP A 147 -13.99 -4.98 23.17
CA ASP A 147 -14.99 -5.98 23.65
C ASP A 147 -14.42 -7.40 23.76
N TYR A 148 -13.26 -7.68 23.15
CA TYR A 148 -12.62 -8.99 23.25
C TYR A 148 -11.28 -8.93 24.00
N ILE A 149 -10.88 -7.77 24.51
CA ILE A 149 -9.65 -7.63 25.31
C ILE A 149 -9.70 -8.48 26.58
N TRP A 150 -10.89 -8.63 27.16
CA TRP A 150 -11.08 -9.47 28.34
C TRP A 150 -10.85 -10.96 28.03
N VAL A 151 -11.23 -11.43 26.83
CA VAL A 151 -10.97 -12.82 26.39
C VAL A 151 -9.48 -13.06 26.24
N ALA A 152 -8.77 -12.10 25.62
CA ALA A 152 -7.31 -12.17 25.46
C ALA A 152 -6.58 -12.15 26.82
N LEU A 153 -7.04 -11.31 27.77
CA LEU A 153 -6.50 -11.25 29.12
C LEU A 153 -6.75 -12.54 29.91
N ILE A 154 -7.94 -13.15 29.80
CA ILE A 154 -8.22 -14.45 30.44
C ILE A 154 -7.36 -15.55 29.82
N ALA A 155 -7.20 -15.57 28.50
CA ALA A 155 -6.35 -16.56 27.83
C ALA A 155 -4.88 -16.41 28.23
N ALA A 156 -4.34 -15.19 28.24
CA ALA A 156 -2.97 -14.91 28.66
C ALA A 156 -2.76 -15.21 30.15
N GLY A 157 -3.71 -14.83 31.01
CA GLY A 157 -3.68 -15.11 32.45
C GLY A 157 -3.78 -16.60 32.75
N GLY A 158 -4.67 -17.33 32.07
CA GLY A 158 -4.81 -18.78 32.21
C GLY A 158 -3.57 -19.54 31.75
N LEU A 159 -2.97 -19.14 30.63
CA LEU A 159 -1.70 -19.69 30.17
C LEU A 159 -0.57 -19.37 31.15
N GLY A 160 -0.44 -18.12 31.60
CA GLY A 160 0.55 -17.70 32.59
C GLY A 160 0.43 -18.49 33.90
N PHE A 161 -0.78 -18.67 34.42
CA PHE A 161 -1.04 -19.48 35.61
C PHE A 161 -0.70 -20.96 35.40
N TYR A 162 -1.05 -21.54 34.25
CA TYR A 162 -0.70 -22.92 33.92
C TYR A 162 0.83 -23.12 33.85
N PHE A 163 1.55 -22.19 33.21
CA PHE A 163 3.00 -22.23 33.15
C PHE A 163 3.62 -22.06 34.55
N MET A 164 3.19 -21.07 35.33
CA MET A 164 3.69 -20.92 36.71
C MET A 164 3.41 -22.16 37.56
N ARG A 165 2.22 -22.76 37.49
CA ARG A 165 1.90 -23.98 38.24
C ARG A 165 2.75 -25.18 37.81
N LYS A 166 3.12 -25.27 36.53
CA LYS A 166 3.95 -26.36 36.00
C LYS A 166 5.44 -26.19 36.34
N TYR A 167 5.94 -24.96 36.46
CA TYR A 167 7.36 -24.67 36.66
C TYR A 167 7.72 -24.13 38.06
N SER A 168 6.73 -23.83 38.92
CA SER A 168 6.93 -23.36 40.30
C SER A 168 6.83 -24.49 41.36
N LEU A 169 6.87 -25.75 40.95
CA LEU A 169 7.14 -26.88 41.85
C LEU A 169 8.54 -27.43 41.54
N ALA A 170 9.54 -26.61 41.83
CA ALA A 170 10.91 -26.99 42.15
C ALA A 170 11.30 -26.21 43.41
#